data_AF-V9KIN2-F1
#
_entry.id   AF-V9KIN2-F1
#
_cell.length_a   1.000
_cell.length_b   1.000
_cell.length_c   1.000
_cell.angle_alpha   90.00
_cell.angle_beta   90.00
_cell.angle_gamma   90.00
#
_symmetry.space_group_name_H-M   'P 1'
#
loop_
_entity.id
_entity.type
_entity.pdbx_description
1 polymer ?
#
loop_
_entity_poly.entity_id
_entity_poly.type
_entity_poly.pdbx_seq_one_letter_code
_entity_poly.pdbx_strand_id
1 'polypeptide(L)'
;KISHDLIEWRGRLEGLNGLLLFLWGWEENGGLIPGLVVFPLALLHLQGMSLSGVEQKEASRRLKGHLISRYPMMAEHIFITTDAIGGMATANNTGGIVLVAGTGSNCKLVNSDLSVIGCGGWGHLIGDEGSAYWIAQTGIKCVINGLDNFELPQYSFRNLERKIYEYFQISNPLDLLDHFYHNFDKSKIAGFCYKMSEVAYNSDPLARRIFRDAGMHLARHVVAVLPKVDKKLFKAETGLPIVCVGSVWNSWDLLREGFLQVLLEAQRSFPKNTYFKLSLMKLTCTAALGAINLGAKEIGVHIPISYTNNVNIFYIHNFLTPKS
;
A
#
# COMPACT_ATOMS: atom_id res chain seq x y z
N LYS A 1 -4.52 -6.45 -19.18
CA LYS A 1 -3.15 -6.19 -19.72
C LYS A 1 -2.07 -6.65 -18.72
N ILE A 2 -2.19 -7.86 -18.16
CA ILE A 2 -1.29 -8.45 -17.12
C ILE A 2 -0.33 -9.49 -17.75
N SER A 3 -0.40 -9.68 -19.07
CA SER A 3 0.15 -10.86 -19.75
C SER A 3 1.62 -10.77 -20.18
N HIS A 4 2.27 -9.60 -20.10
CA HIS A 4 3.68 -9.47 -20.51
C HIS A 4 4.68 -9.65 -19.37
N ASP A 5 4.36 -9.21 -18.15
CA ASP A 5 5.27 -9.32 -17.00
C ASP A 5 5.43 -10.78 -16.50
N LEU A 6 4.47 -11.66 -16.81
CA LEU A 6 4.51 -13.09 -16.45
C LEU A 6 5.46 -13.93 -17.30
N ILE A 7 5.77 -13.50 -18.53
CA ILE A 7 6.57 -14.29 -19.49
C ILE A 7 8.07 -14.09 -19.25
N GLU A 8 8.50 -12.90 -18.84
CA GLU A 8 9.92 -12.58 -18.63
C GLU A 8 10.52 -13.32 -17.41
N TRP A 9 9.68 -13.78 -16.48
CA TRP A 9 10.11 -14.45 -15.24
C TRP A 9 10.42 -15.94 -15.39
N ARG A 10 9.96 -16.60 -16.46
CA ARG A 10 10.27 -18.02 -16.70
C ARG A 10 11.76 -18.27 -16.96
N GLY A 11 12.47 -17.29 -17.54
CA GLY A 11 13.86 -17.45 -17.98
C GLY A 11 14.95 -17.30 -16.91
N ARG A 12 14.63 -16.85 -15.68
CA ARG A 12 15.64 -16.62 -14.62
C ARG A 12 15.63 -17.62 -13.46
N LEU A 13 14.78 -18.64 -13.52
CA LEU A 13 14.60 -19.62 -12.43
C LEU A 13 15.18 -21.01 -12.71
N GLU A 14 15.93 -21.21 -13.79
CA GLU A 14 16.48 -22.52 -14.20
C GLU A 14 17.51 -23.13 -13.21
N GLY A 15 17.73 -22.54 -12.03
CA GLY A 15 18.61 -23.08 -10.98
C GLY A 15 17.93 -23.48 -9.67
N LEU A 16 16.62 -23.26 -9.50
CA LEU A 16 15.92 -23.52 -8.24
C LEU A 16 14.79 -24.54 -8.45
N ASN A 17 15.08 -25.81 -8.19
CA ASN A 17 14.05 -26.83 -8.07
C ASN A 17 13.04 -26.42 -6.98
N GLY A 18 11.83 -26.03 -7.39
CA GLY A 18 10.63 -26.15 -6.55
C GLY A 18 10.01 -24.90 -5.91
N LEU A 19 10.34 -23.67 -6.32
CA LEU A 19 9.60 -22.48 -5.85
C LEU A 19 8.69 -21.90 -6.95
N LEU A 20 7.39 -22.21 -6.91
CA LEU A 20 6.36 -21.51 -7.67
C LEU A 20 5.61 -20.53 -6.76
N LEU A 21 5.50 -19.28 -7.20
CA LEU A 21 4.84 -18.17 -6.51
C LEU A 21 3.40 -18.02 -7.03
N PHE A 22 2.41 -18.03 -6.13
CA PHE A 22 1.00 -17.78 -6.45
C PHE A 22 0.55 -16.43 -5.88
N LEU A 23 -0.02 -15.57 -6.72
CA LEU A 23 -0.69 -14.33 -6.33
C LEU A 23 -2.21 -14.53 -6.44
N TRP A 24 -2.92 -14.48 -5.31
CA TRP A 24 -4.38 -14.39 -5.28
C TRP A 24 -4.78 -12.97 -4.85
N GLY A 25 -5.66 -12.34 -5.63
CA GLY A 25 -6.42 -11.16 -5.19
C GLY A 25 -7.73 -11.61 -4.53
N TRP A 26 -8.06 -11.04 -3.38
CA TRP A 26 -9.31 -11.27 -2.66
C TRP A 26 -10.27 -10.11 -2.92
N GLU A 27 -11.48 -10.37 -3.40
CA GLU A 27 -12.56 -9.36 -3.51
C GLU A 27 -13.42 -9.31 -2.25
N GLU A 28 -13.98 -8.12 -1.95
CA GLU A 28 -14.83 -7.84 -0.79
C GLU A 28 -16.08 -8.74 -0.69
N ASN A 29 -16.47 -9.43 -1.78
CA ASN A 29 -17.62 -10.34 -1.83
C ASN A 29 -17.27 -11.84 -1.64
N GLY A 30 -16.05 -12.18 -1.22
CA GLY A 30 -15.69 -13.56 -0.83
C GLY A 30 -15.45 -14.52 -2.00
N GLY A 31 -15.17 -13.99 -3.19
CA GLY A 31 -14.81 -14.78 -4.38
C GLY A 31 -13.31 -14.75 -4.68
N LEU A 32 -12.75 -15.93 -4.99
CA LEU A 32 -11.40 -16.07 -5.57
C LEU A 32 -11.49 -15.86 -7.08
N ILE A 33 -10.74 -14.91 -7.65
CA ILE A 33 -10.63 -14.73 -9.11
C ILE A 33 -9.90 -15.94 -9.71
N PRO A 34 -10.44 -16.66 -10.70
CA PRO A 34 -9.77 -17.82 -11.28
C PRO A 34 -8.61 -17.36 -12.18
N GLY A 35 -7.40 -17.31 -11.61
CA GLY A 35 -6.16 -17.39 -12.37
C GLY A 35 -5.87 -18.84 -12.78
N LEU A 36 -5.17 -19.04 -13.91
CA LEU A 36 -4.77 -20.35 -14.40
C LEU A 36 -4.05 -21.16 -13.29
N VAL A 37 -4.70 -22.20 -12.77
CA VAL A 37 -4.13 -23.08 -11.74
C VAL A 37 -3.25 -24.12 -12.41
N VAL A 38 -1.94 -23.88 -12.43
CA VAL A 38 -0.96 -24.93 -12.72
C VAL A 38 -0.62 -25.58 -11.39
N PHE A 39 -1.18 -26.77 -11.13
CA PHE A 39 -0.79 -27.55 -9.95
C PHE A 39 0.69 -27.96 -10.10
N PRO A 40 1.54 -27.74 -9.09
CA PRO A 40 2.84 -28.40 -9.06
C PRO A 40 2.59 -29.92 -9.01
N LEU A 41 3.38 -30.68 -9.77
CA LEU A 41 3.38 -32.16 -9.72
C LEU A 41 3.87 -32.70 -8.35
N ALA A 42 4.32 -31.82 -7.45
CA ALA A 42 4.83 -32.15 -6.12
C ALA A 42 4.19 -31.24 -5.05
N LEU A 43 3.91 -31.83 -3.89
CA LEU A 43 3.43 -31.15 -2.69
C LEU A 43 4.47 -30.08 -2.25
N LEU A 44 4.03 -28.84 -2.02
CA LEU A 44 4.92 -27.82 -1.46
C LEU A 44 5.19 -28.11 0.02
N HIS A 45 6.43 -27.96 0.47
CA HIS A 45 6.72 -28.07 1.91
C HIS A 45 6.07 -26.90 2.69
N LEU A 46 6.08 -25.68 2.12
CA LEU A 46 5.50 -24.49 2.75
C LEU A 46 4.85 -23.57 1.71
N GLN A 47 3.64 -23.10 2.00
CA GLN A 47 2.97 -22.01 1.31
C GLN A 47 2.84 -20.80 2.24
N GLY A 48 3.62 -19.74 1.97
CA GLY A 48 3.48 -18.44 2.61
C GLY A 48 2.51 -17.55 1.83
N MET A 49 1.57 -16.89 2.51
CA MET A 49 0.61 -15.96 1.93
C MET A 49 0.61 -14.65 2.69
N SER A 50 0.77 -13.54 1.98
CA SER A 50 0.66 -12.18 2.51
C SER A 50 -0.59 -11.55 1.90
N LEU A 51 -1.61 -11.32 2.71
CA LEU A 51 -2.95 -10.96 2.26
C LEU A 51 -3.43 -9.65 2.90
N SER A 52 -4.07 -8.79 2.10
CA SER A 52 -4.79 -7.63 2.61
C SER A 52 -6.14 -8.04 3.21
N GLY A 53 -6.64 -7.27 4.18
CA GLY A 53 -7.96 -7.52 4.80
C GLY A 53 -8.03 -8.69 5.79
N VAL A 54 -6.96 -9.48 5.93
CA VAL A 54 -6.87 -10.58 6.91
C VAL A 54 -6.27 -10.09 8.24
N GLU A 55 -6.77 -8.95 8.75
CA GLU A 55 -6.30 -8.41 10.03
C GLU A 55 -6.84 -9.19 11.25
N GLN A 56 -7.99 -9.86 11.07
CA GLN A 56 -8.59 -10.67 12.12
C GLN A 56 -8.02 -12.10 12.11
N LYS A 57 -7.51 -12.55 13.27
CA LYS A 57 -6.99 -13.92 13.46
C LYS A 57 -8.00 -15.00 13.07
N GLU A 58 -9.28 -14.74 13.27
CA GLU A 58 -10.37 -15.66 12.93
C GLU A 58 -10.54 -15.81 11.41
N ALA A 59 -10.49 -14.72 10.65
CA ALA A 59 -10.54 -14.76 9.19
C ALA A 59 -9.36 -15.55 8.60
N SER A 60 -8.14 -15.30 9.11
CA SER A 60 -6.94 -16.06 8.73
C SER A 60 -7.11 -17.55 8.99
N ARG A 61 -7.62 -17.92 10.18
CA ARG A 61 -7.85 -19.31 10.56
C ARG A 61 -8.89 -19.98 9.66
N ARG A 62 -9.99 -19.29 9.36
CA ARG A 62 -11.05 -19.79 8.47
C ARG A 62 -10.54 -20.01 7.05
N LEU A 63 -9.76 -19.07 6.51
CA LEU A 63 -9.15 -19.19 5.19
C LEU A 63 -8.18 -20.37 5.13
N LYS A 64 -7.29 -20.48 6.13
CA LYS A 64 -6.36 -21.62 6.25
C LYS A 64 -7.11 -22.96 6.29
N GLY A 65 -8.18 -23.04 7.09
CA GLY A 65 -9.01 -24.25 7.18
C GLY A 65 -9.68 -24.62 5.85
N HIS A 66 -10.21 -23.64 5.11
CA HIS A 66 -10.80 -23.86 3.79
C HIS A 66 -9.77 -24.34 2.77
N LEU A 67 -8.58 -23.75 2.75
CA LEU A 67 -7.49 -24.15 1.83
C LEU A 67 -7.06 -25.60 2.09
N ILE A 68 -6.86 -25.98 3.36
CA ILE A 68 -6.47 -27.35 3.72
C ILE A 68 -7.57 -28.35 3.35
N SER A 69 -8.83 -28.01 3.64
CA SER A 69 -9.97 -28.90 3.35
C SER A 69 -10.19 -29.12 1.85
N ARG A 70 -10.09 -28.06 1.05
CA ARG A 70 -10.37 -28.11 -0.39
C ARG A 70 -9.17 -28.54 -1.23
N TYR A 71 -7.96 -28.25 -0.77
CA TYR A 71 -6.71 -28.50 -1.49
C TYR A 71 -5.65 -29.16 -0.58
N PRO A 72 -5.89 -30.37 -0.06
CA PRO A 72 -5.00 -31.03 0.89
C PRO A 72 -3.61 -31.34 0.30
N MET A 73 -3.50 -31.46 -1.03
CA MET A 73 -2.23 -31.71 -1.73
C MET A 73 -1.50 -30.42 -2.16
N MET A 74 -1.92 -29.25 -1.68
CA MET A 74 -1.30 -27.97 -2.05
C MET A 74 0.02 -27.74 -1.31
N ALA A 75 0.03 -27.89 0.01
CA ALA A 75 1.22 -27.71 0.84
C ALA A 75 1.12 -28.47 2.17
N GLU A 76 2.24 -28.95 2.70
CA GLU A 76 2.34 -29.53 4.04
C GLU A 76 2.08 -28.48 5.12
N HIS A 77 2.60 -27.28 4.93
CA HIS A 77 2.43 -26.14 5.82
C HIS A 77 1.87 -24.92 5.09
N ILE A 78 0.91 -24.24 5.72
CA ILE A 78 0.35 -22.98 5.23
C ILE A 78 0.55 -21.90 6.29
N PHE A 79 1.21 -20.82 5.91
CA PHE A 79 1.40 -19.64 6.74
C PHE A 79 0.69 -18.45 6.11
N ILE A 80 -0.23 -17.83 6.85
CA ILE A 80 -0.98 -16.67 6.40
C ILE A 80 -0.64 -15.49 7.29
N THR A 81 -0.22 -14.39 6.68
CA THR A 81 0.07 -13.12 7.35
C THR A 81 -0.53 -11.95 6.58
N THR A 82 -0.45 -10.75 7.14
CA THR A 82 -0.95 -9.54 6.49
C THR A 82 0.01 -9.04 5.42
N ASP A 83 -0.50 -8.22 4.49
CA ASP A 83 0.29 -7.42 3.56
C ASP A 83 1.36 -6.57 4.27
N ALA A 84 1.01 -5.96 5.40
CA ALA A 84 1.93 -5.17 6.22
C ALA A 84 3.06 -6.03 6.82
N ILE A 85 2.74 -7.13 7.50
CA ILE A 85 3.77 -7.96 8.14
C ILE A 85 4.63 -8.65 7.07
N GLY A 86 4.02 -9.18 6.01
CA GLY A 86 4.75 -9.80 4.90
C GLY A 86 5.65 -8.81 4.16
N GLY A 87 5.17 -7.60 3.89
CA GLY A 87 5.96 -6.53 3.29
C GLY A 87 7.15 -6.13 4.17
N MET A 88 6.94 -5.95 5.48
CA MET A 88 8.02 -5.65 6.41
C MET A 88 9.05 -6.78 6.50
N ALA A 89 8.59 -8.03 6.64
CA ALA A 89 9.46 -9.20 6.71
C ALA A 89 10.23 -9.49 5.41
N THR A 90 9.78 -8.91 4.29
CA THR A 90 10.53 -8.91 3.02
C THR A 90 11.63 -7.85 3.05
N ALA A 91 11.33 -6.68 3.63
CA ALA A 91 12.24 -5.54 3.67
C ALA A 91 13.39 -5.72 4.68
N ASN A 92 13.11 -6.21 5.88
CA ASN A 92 14.11 -6.43 6.93
C ASN A 92 13.60 -7.42 8.00
N ASN A 93 14.45 -7.71 8.98
CA ASN A 93 14.13 -8.55 10.15
C ASN A 93 14.04 -7.76 11.46
N THR A 94 14.13 -6.43 11.44
CA THR A 94 14.18 -5.58 12.63
C THR A 94 12.84 -4.93 12.96
N GLY A 95 11.97 -4.75 11.96
CA GLY A 95 10.74 -3.98 12.07
C GLY A 95 10.83 -2.62 11.39
N GLY A 96 9.76 -1.83 11.50
CA GLY A 96 9.60 -0.55 10.84
C GLY A 96 8.14 -0.18 10.62
N ILE A 97 7.89 0.75 9.71
CA ILE A 97 6.54 1.14 9.30
C ILE A 97 6.27 0.59 7.90
N VAL A 98 5.09 0.05 7.66
CA VAL A 98 4.56 -0.18 6.31
C VAL A 98 3.46 0.84 6.07
N LEU A 99 3.60 1.61 5.00
CA LEU A 99 2.65 2.63 4.59
C LEU A 99 2.10 2.29 3.20
N VAL A 100 0.86 1.82 3.19
CA VAL A 100 0.13 1.41 1.99
C VAL A 100 -0.62 2.60 1.43
N ALA A 101 -0.46 2.86 0.14
CA ALA A 101 -1.21 3.82 -0.66
C ALA A 101 -1.45 3.22 -2.06
N GLY A 102 -2.56 2.47 -2.18
CA GLY A 102 -3.05 1.86 -3.42
C GLY A 102 -4.50 2.28 -3.64
N THR A 103 -5.39 1.34 -3.95
CA THR A 103 -6.84 1.58 -3.98
C THR A 103 -7.34 2.17 -2.65
N GLY A 104 -6.85 1.65 -1.52
CA GLY A 104 -7.03 2.19 -0.18
C GLY A 104 -5.71 2.60 0.47
N SER A 105 -5.73 2.99 1.73
CA SER A 105 -4.53 3.33 2.51
C SER A 105 -4.54 2.72 3.91
N ASN A 106 -3.34 2.38 4.40
CA ASN A 106 -3.15 1.77 5.72
C ASN A 106 -1.72 2.05 6.20
N CYS A 107 -1.54 2.25 7.49
CA CYS A 107 -0.23 2.40 8.12
C CYS A 107 -0.11 1.43 9.27
N LYS A 108 0.91 0.58 9.24
CA LYS A 108 1.21 -0.36 10.33
C LYS A 108 2.65 -0.21 10.76
N LEU A 109 2.87 0.09 12.03
CA LEU A 109 4.12 -0.10 12.72
C LEU A 109 4.25 -1.58 13.10
N VAL A 110 5.40 -2.18 12.78
CA VAL A 110 5.82 -3.51 13.24
C VAL A 110 7.08 -3.31 14.08
N ASN A 111 6.98 -3.52 15.39
CA ASN A 111 8.13 -3.41 16.29
C ASN A 111 9.00 -4.68 16.26
N SER A 112 10.17 -4.60 16.89
CA SER A 112 11.13 -5.72 16.97
C SER A 112 10.59 -6.94 17.71
N ASP A 113 9.62 -6.75 18.62
CA ASP A 113 8.89 -7.79 19.34
C ASP A 113 7.66 -8.32 18.56
N LEU A 114 7.50 -7.91 17.30
CA LEU A 114 6.37 -8.20 16.42
C LEU A 114 5.03 -7.60 16.90
N SER A 115 5.03 -6.70 17.89
CA SER A 115 3.83 -5.93 18.20
C SER A 115 3.47 -5.03 17.01
N VAL A 116 2.17 -4.97 16.69
CA VAL A 116 1.65 -4.22 15.55
C VAL A 116 0.73 -3.11 16.02
N ILE A 117 0.96 -1.91 15.54
CA ILE A 117 0.16 -0.72 15.84
C ILE A 117 -0.24 -0.07 14.52
N GLY A 118 -1.51 0.29 14.38
CA GLY A 118 -2.04 0.79 13.12
C GLY A 118 -2.59 2.21 13.19
N CYS A 119 -2.61 2.87 12.04
CA CYS A 119 -3.38 4.07 11.75
C CYS A 119 -4.02 3.89 10.36
N GLY A 120 -5.30 4.26 10.20
CA GLY A 120 -6.03 4.03 8.96
C GLY A 120 -6.40 2.56 8.71
N GLY A 121 -6.67 2.21 7.45
CA GLY A 121 -7.11 0.87 7.07
C GLY A 121 -8.60 0.58 7.29
N TRP A 122 -9.42 1.62 7.47
CA TRP A 122 -10.87 1.50 7.74
C TRP A 122 -11.73 1.39 6.48
N GLY A 123 -11.12 1.42 5.29
CA GLY A 123 -11.82 1.38 4.02
C GLY A 123 -12.42 2.73 3.61
N HIS A 124 -13.10 2.70 2.47
CA HIS A 124 -13.40 3.91 1.69
C HIS A 124 -14.55 4.76 2.23
N LEU A 125 -15.40 4.20 3.11
CA LEU A 125 -16.54 4.91 3.70
C LEU A 125 -16.12 5.79 4.87
N ILE A 126 -15.07 5.42 5.60
CA ILE A 126 -14.69 6.04 6.88
C ILE A 126 -13.17 6.21 7.03
N GLY A 127 -12.44 6.25 5.93
CA GLY A 127 -10.99 6.36 5.92
C GLY A 127 -10.41 6.37 4.51
N ASP A 128 -9.35 5.60 4.31
CA ASP A 128 -8.58 5.52 3.06
C ASP A 128 -7.94 6.89 2.67
N GLU A 129 -7.68 7.80 3.62
CA GLU A 129 -7.11 9.11 3.32
C GLU A 129 -5.72 8.98 2.67
N GLY A 130 -5.51 9.73 1.59
CA GLY A 130 -4.29 9.68 0.78
C GLY A 130 -4.19 8.48 -0.18
N SER A 131 -5.21 7.62 -0.24
CA SER A 131 -5.30 6.55 -1.25
C SER A 131 -5.72 7.05 -2.64
N ALA A 132 -5.65 6.17 -3.63
CA ALA A 132 -6.18 6.43 -4.97
C ALA A 132 -7.70 6.69 -4.96
N TYR A 133 -8.46 5.95 -4.14
CA TYR A 133 -9.89 6.20 -3.97
C TYR A 133 -10.14 7.61 -3.42
N TRP A 134 -9.42 8.00 -2.37
CA TRP A 134 -9.56 9.32 -1.76
C TRP A 134 -9.20 10.44 -2.73
N ILE A 135 -8.11 10.29 -3.50
CA ILE A 135 -7.71 11.26 -4.53
C ILE A 135 -8.82 11.41 -5.57
N ALA A 136 -9.33 10.29 -6.10
CA ALA A 136 -10.39 10.28 -7.11
C ALA A 136 -11.69 10.91 -6.60
N GLN A 137 -12.14 10.48 -5.43
CA GLN A 137 -13.38 10.96 -4.81
C GLN A 137 -13.29 12.45 -4.46
N THR A 138 -12.14 12.92 -3.97
CA THR A 138 -11.90 14.35 -3.72
C THR A 138 -11.96 15.16 -5.00
N GLY A 139 -11.31 14.70 -6.08
CA GLY A 139 -11.36 15.37 -7.38
C GLY A 139 -12.77 15.45 -7.96
N ILE A 140 -13.51 14.35 -7.91
CA ILE A 140 -14.92 14.29 -8.36
C ILE A 140 -15.78 15.23 -7.52
N LYS A 141 -15.64 15.22 -6.20
CA LYS A 141 -16.40 16.09 -5.31
C LYS A 141 -16.10 17.57 -5.54
N CYS A 142 -14.84 17.95 -5.78
CA CYS A 142 -14.48 19.32 -6.15
C CYS A 142 -15.17 19.78 -7.45
N VAL A 143 -15.24 18.91 -8.47
CA VAL A 143 -15.93 19.23 -9.73
C VAL A 143 -17.44 19.40 -9.50
N ILE A 144 -18.08 18.47 -8.78
CA ILE A 144 -19.52 18.56 -8.46
C ILE A 144 -19.83 19.85 -7.68
N ASN A 145 -19.05 20.16 -6.64
CA ASN A 145 -19.23 21.39 -5.87
C ASN A 145 -19.10 22.65 -6.73
N GLY A 146 -18.17 22.65 -7.69
CA GLY A 146 -17.98 23.75 -8.63
C GLY A 146 -19.12 23.89 -9.64
N LEU A 147 -19.70 22.78 -10.11
CA LEU A 147 -20.86 22.77 -11.00
C LEU A 147 -22.13 23.25 -10.31
N ASP A 148 -22.34 22.82 -9.06
CA ASP A 148 -23.49 23.21 -8.23
C ASP A 148 -23.37 24.63 -7.67
N ASN A 149 -22.23 25.31 -7.88
CA ASN A 149 -21.88 26.57 -7.22
C ASN A 149 -21.99 26.48 -5.67
N PHE A 150 -21.80 25.29 -5.12
CA PHE A 150 -21.88 25.03 -3.68
C PHE A 150 -20.59 25.49 -2.98
N GLU A 151 -19.44 25.14 -3.55
CA GLU A 151 -18.13 25.57 -3.09
C GLU A 151 -17.21 25.71 -4.30
N LEU A 152 -16.82 26.95 -4.62
CA LEU A 152 -15.95 27.22 -5.75
C LEU A 152 -14.50 26.89 -5.38
N PRO A 153 -13.83 25.98 -6.10
CA PRO A 153 -12.43 25.69 -5.85
C PRO A 153 -11.57 26.93 -6.15
N GLN A 154 -10.47 27.06 -5.42
CA GLN A 154 -9.48 28.13 -5.64
C GLN A 154 -8.93 28.15 -7.08
N TYR A 155 -8.94 27.00 -7.73
CA TYR A 155 -8.41 26.78 -9.07
C TYR A 155 -9.51 26.27 -9.99
N SER A 156 -9.38 26.52 -11.29
CA SER A 156 -10.32 26.01 -12.30
C SER A 156 -10.43 24.48 -12.24
N PHE A 157 -11.65 23.96 -12.25
CA PHE A 157 -11.94 22.53 -12.24
C PHE A 157 -12.17 21.93 -13.63
N ARG A 158 -12.14 22.74 -14.69
CA ARG A 158 -12.53 22.34 -16.06
C ARG A 158 -11.72 21.19 -16.66
N ASN A 159 -10.42 21.13 -16.33
CA ASN A 159 -9.58 20.02 -16.80
C ASN A 159 -9.98 18.69 -16.16
N LEU A 160 -10.27 18.71 -14.84
CA LEU A 160 -10.75 17.54 -14.13
C LEU A 160 -12.15 17.15 -14.59
N GLU A 161 -13.05 18.10 -14.77
CA GLU A 161 -14.40 17.89 -15.31
C GLU A 161 -14.34 17.11 -16.63
N ARG A 162 -13.58 17.61 -17.62
CA ARG A 162 -13.41 16.92 -18.90
C ARG A 162 -12.88 15.49 -18.71
N LYS A 163 -11.91 15.29 -17.81
CA LYS A 163 -11.34 13.96 -17.57
C LYS A 163 -12.30 13.01 -16.86
N ILE A 164 -13.16 13.52 -15.98
CA ILE A 164 -14.23 12.73 -15.36
C ILE A 164 -15.20 12.26 -16.45
N TYR A 165 -15.64 13.15 -17.34
CA TYR A 165 -16.57 12.82 -18.42
C TYR A 165 -15.98 11.76 -19.35
N GLU A 166 -14.72 11.93 -19.78
CA GLU A 166 -14.01 10.96 -20.62
C GLU A 166 -13.83 9.60 -19.93
N TYR A 167 -13.44 9.58 -18.64
CA TYR A 167 -13.13 8.34 -17.94
C TYR A 167 -14.36 7.52 -17.59
N PHE A 168 -15.40 8.18 -17.07
CA PHE A 168 -16.65 7.53 -16.69
C PHE A 168 -17.60 7.34 -17.88
N GLN A 169 -17.29 7.94 -19.05
CA GLN A 169 -18.10 7.89 -20.27
C GLN A 169 -19.51 8.47 -20.05
N ILE A 170 -19.55 9.62 -19.40
CA ILE A 170 -20.79 10.31 -19.03
C ILE A 170 -20.96 11.59 -19.86
N SER A 171 -22.22 12.00 -20.03
CA SER A 171 -22.57 13.26 -20.69
C SER A 171 -23.20 14.27 -19.73
N ASN A 172 -23.68 13.80 -18.57
CA ASN A 172 -24.29 14.60 -17.52
C ASN A 172 -23.65 14.26 -16.16
N PRO A 173 -23.40 15.23 -15.25
CA PRO A 173 -22.88 14.94 -13.91
C PRO A 173 -23.72 13.94 -13.11
N LEU A 174 -25.05 13.93 -13.32
CA LEU A 174 -25.96 13.00 -12.66
C LEU A 174 -25.69 11.53 -13.02
N ASP A 175 -25.08 11.26 -14.17
CA ASP A 175 -24.69 9.91 -14.59
C ASP A 175 -23.64 9.30 -13.63
N LEU A 176 -22.90 10.13 -12.86
CA LEU A 176 -22.01 9.64 -11.80
C LEU A 176 -22.75 8.88 -10.71
N LEU A 177 -24.05 9.15 -10.48
CA LEU A 177 -24.83 8.44 -9.46
C LEU A 177 -24.89 6.94 -9.75
N ASP A 178 -24.92 6.53 -11.02
CA ASP A 178 -24.87 5.12 -11.39
C ASP A 178 -23.57 4.46 -10.91
N HIS A 179 -22.42 5.12 -11.10
CA HIS A 179 -21.11 4.61 -10.69
C HIS A 179 -20.87 4.62 -9.18
N PHE A 180 -21.58 5.45 -8.42
CA PHE A 180 -21.40 5.56 -6.97
C PHE A 180 -22.46 4.79 -6.16
N TYR A 181 -23.63 4.51 -6.73
CA TYR A 181 -24.74 3.89 -5.99
C TYR A 181 -25.23 2.58 -6.61
N HIS A 182 -25.47 2.51 -7.91
CA HIS A 182 -26.10 1.34 -8.54
C HIS A 182 -25.07 0.29 -8.97
N ASN A 183 -24.04 0.73 -9.68
CA ASN A 183 -22.96 -0.09 -10.24
C ASN A 183 -21.62 0.30 -9.59
N PHE A 184 -21.61 0.37 -8.27
CA PHE A 184 -20.42 0.76 -7.51
C PHE A 184 -19.28 -0.24 -7.71
N ASP A 185 -18.15 0.28 -8.18
CA ASP A 185 -16.88 -0.44 -8.27
C ASP A 185 -15.77 0.45 -7.69
N LYS A 186 -15.30 0.09 -6.49
CA LYS A 186 -14.23 0.79 -5.78
C LYS A 186 -12.96 0.90 -6.63
N SER A 187 -12.62 -0.16 -7.36
CA SER A 187 -11.41 -0.21 -8.20
C SER A 187 -11.54 0.70 -9.41
N LYS A 188 -12.73 0.76 -10.04
CA LYS A 188 -13.00 1.72 -11.12
C LYS A 188 -12.89 3.17 -10.64
N ILE A 189 -13.47 3.50 -9.49
CA ILE A 189 -13.38 4.86 -8.94
C ILE A 189 -11.92 5.21 -8.59
N ALA A 190 -11.22 4.34 -7.86
CA ALA A 190 -9.81 4.55 -7.54
C ALA A 190 -8.92 4.61 -8.79
N GLY A 191 -9.28 3.89 -9.86
CA GLY A 191 -8.59 3.92 -11.14
C GLY A 191 -8.57 5.31 -11.79
N PHE A 192 -9.53 6.18 -11.48
CA PHE A 192 -9.53 7.57 -11.93
C PHE A 192 -8.34 8.37 -11.38
N CYS A 193 -7.75 7.98 -10.26
CA CYS A 193 -6.52 8.59 -9.72
C CYS A 193 -5.38 8.62 -10.74
N TYR A 194 -5.26 7.60 -11.60
CA TYR A 194 -4.27 7.59 -12.66
C TYR A 194 -4.49 8.75 -13.65
N LYS A 195 -5.75 8.99 -14.05
CA LYS A 195 -6.12 10.11 -14.92
C LYS A 195 -5.90 11.46 -14.26
N MET A 196 -6.15 11.57 -12.96
CA MET A 196 -5.81 12.76 -12.20
C MET A 196 -4.31 13.02 -12.13
N SER A 197 -3.49 11.97 -12.05
CA SER A 197 -2.02 12.11 -12.08
C SER A 197 -1.56 12.70 -13.42
N GLU A 198 -2.13 12.26 -14.56
CA GLU A 198 -1.84 12.83 -15.88
C GLU A 198 -2.18 14.34 -15.92
N VAL A 199 -3.30 14.74 -15.30
CA VAL A 199 -3.70 16.16 -15.21
C VAL A 199 -2.73 16.96 -14.33
N ALA A 200 -2.32 16.41 -13.18
CA ALA A 200 -1.37 17.05 -12.29
C ALA A 200 0.02 17.24 -12.94
N TYR A 201 0.49 16.26 -13.72
CA TYR A 201 1.74 16.34 -14.47
C TYR A 201 1.71 17.40 -15.58
N ASN A 202 0.52 17.70 -16.12
CA ASN A 202 0.30 18.84 -17.02
C ASN A 202 0.19 20.19 -16.27
N SER A 203 0.68 20.26 -15.03
CA SER A 203 0.75 21.45 -14.19
C SER A 203 -0.61 22.05 -13.82
N ASP A 204 -1.67 21.24 -13.83
CA ASP A 204 -2.97 21.67 -13.33
C ASP A 204 -2.92 21.92 -11.80
N PRO A 205 -3.23 23.15 -11.34
CA PRO A 205 -3.03 23.51 -9.95
C PRO A 205 -4.02 22.83 -9.00
N LEU A 206 -5.25 22.52 -9.46
CA LEU A 206 -6.23 21.81 -8.64
C LEU A 206 -5.78 20.36 -8.40
N ALA A 207 -5.41 19.66 -9.47
CA ALA A 207 -4.93 18.28 -9.37
C ALA A 207 -3.66 18.19 -8.50
N ARG A 208 -2.68 19.09 -8.71
CA ARG A 208 -1.47 19.16 -7.87
C ARG A 208 -1.78 19.39 -6.40
N ARG A 209 -2.73 20.29 -6.09
CA ARG A 209 -3.18 20.51 -4.71
C ARG A 209 -3.76 19.24 -4.09
N ILE A 210 -4.60 18.50 -4.81
CA ILE A 210 -5.19 17.25 -4.29
C ILE A 210 -4.10 16.20 -3.99
N PHE A 211 -3.11 16.04 -4.87
CA PHE A 211 -1.97 15.14 -4.58
C PHE A 211 -1.12 15.62 -3.42
N ARG A 212 -0.88 16.93 -3.30
CA ARG A 212 -0.21 17.51 -2.13
C ARG A 212 -0.97 17.17 -0.85
N ASP A 213 -2.29 17.35 -0.83
CA ASP A 213 -3.14 17.05 0.32
C ASP A 213 -3.15 15.54 0.64
N ALA A 214 -3.14 14.67 -0.38
CA ALA A 214 -2.94 13.23 -0.21
C ALA A 214 -1.59 12.91 0.47
N GLY A 215 -0.51 13.58 0.06
CA GLY A 215 0.80 13.49 0.70
C GLY A 215 0.75 13.89 2.19
N MET A 216 0.00 14.94 2.53
CA MET A 216 -0.22 15.34 3.92
C MET A 216 -0.92 14.23 4.72
N HIS A 217 -1.98 13.62 4.17
CA HIS A 217 -2.68 12.51 4.82
C HIS A 217 -1.77 11.30 5.07
N LEU A 218 -0.97 10.90 4.08
CA LEU A 218 -0.03 9.79 4.22
C LEU A 218 1.05 10.08 5.28
N ALA A 219 1.55 11.31 5.38
CA ALA A 219 2.49 11.67 6.44
C ALA A 219 1.83 11.69 7.84
N ARG A 220 0.57 12.12 7.95
CA ARG A 220 -0.17 12.08 9.23
C ARG A 220 -0.31 10.66 9.75
N HIS A 221 -0.51 9.68 8.88
CA HIS A 221 -0.51 8.26 9.26
C HIS A 221 0.82 7.82 9.88
N VAL A 222 1.96 8.26 9.33
CA VAL A 222 3.29 8.00 9.91
C VAL A 222 3.41 8.66 11.27
N VAL A 223 3.12 9.97 11.34
CA VAL A 223 3.21 10.75 12.58
C VAL A 223 2.36 10.16 13.70
N ALA A 224 1.16 9.64 13.38
CA ALA A 224 0.27 9.02 14.36
C ALA A 224 0.89 7.79 15.04
N VAL A 225 1.72 7.01 14.33
CA VAL A 225 2.36 5.81 14.89
C VAL A 225 3.75 6.07 15.47
N LEU A 226 4.40 7.19 15.14
CA LEU A 226 5.75 7.54 15.63
C LEU A 226 5.92 7.44 17.16
N PRO A 227 4.98 7.91 18.02
CA PRO A 227 5.13 7.81 19.47
C PRO A 227 5.21 6.38 20.02
N LYS A 228 4.84 5.39 19.20
CA LYS A 228 4.78 3.97 19.60
C LYS A 228 5.94 3.14 19.03
N VAL A 229 6.83 3.76 18.25
CA VAL A 229 7.99 3.12 17.64
C VAL A 229 9.01 2.74 18.72
N ASP A 230 9.50 1.49 18.68
CA ASP A 230 10.63 1.07 19.50
C ASP A 230 11.87 1.94 19.20
N LYS A 231 12.47 2.51 20.25
CA LYS A 231 13.65 3.37 20.16
C LYS A 231 14.81 2.75 19.38
N LYS A 232 14.92 1.42 19.35
CA LYS A 232 15.95 0.71 18.57
C LYS A 232 15.81 0.92 17.07
N LEU A 233 14.59 1.08 16.55
CA LEU A 233 14.34 1.26 15.11
C LEU A 233 14.87 2.59 14.59
N PHE A 234 14.95 3.62 15.43
CA PHE A 234 15.57 4.90 15.05
C PHE A 234 17.09 4.82 14.91
N LYS A 235 17.74 3.78 15.48
CA LYS A 235 19.20 3.62 15.47
C LYS A 235 19.74 2.85 14.27
N ALA A 236 18.86 2.38 13.38
CA ALA A 236 19.30 1.79 12.12
C ALA A 236 20.10 2.81 11.30
N GLU A 237 21.09 2.34 10.53
CA GLU A 237 22.01 3.19 9.76
C GLU A 237 21.29 4.19 8.84
N THR A 238 20.21 3.73 8.21
CA THR A 238 19.33 4.50 7.33
C THR A 238 18.13 5.12 8.05
N GLY A 239 18.07 5.04 9.39
CA GLY A 239 16.95 5.48 10.21
C GLY A 239 15.78 4.51 10.23
N LEU A 240 14.66 4.97 10.80
CA LEU A 240 13.42 4.20 10.87
C LEU A 240 12.95 3.88 9.44
N PRO A 241 12.91 2.59 9.06
CA PRO A 241 12.49 2.19 7.72
C PRO A 241 10.97 2.32 7.56
N ILE A 242 10.55 2.92 6.44
CA ILE A 242 9.15 3.05 6.01
C ILE A 242 9.01 2.40 4.64
N VAL A 243 8.41 1.21 4.62
CA VAL A 243 8.13 0.46 3.39
C VAL A 243 6.87 1.02 2.74
N CYS A 244 7.05 1.72 1.63
CA CYS A 244 5.99 2.30 0.82
C CYS A 244 5.45 1.24 -0.16
N VAL A 245 4.18 0.86 0.02
CA VAL A 245 3.50 -0.15 -0.80
C VAL A 245 2.31 0.48 -1.54
N GLY A 246 2.13 0.12 -2.81
CA GLY A 246 0.99 0.57 -3.61
C GLY A 246 1.33 1.60 -4.69
N SER A 247 0.46 1.69 -5.70
CA SER A 247 0.70 2.43 -6.94
C SER A 247 0.72 3.95 -6.78
N VAL A 248 0.11 4.51 -5.73
CA VAL A 248 0.09 5.96 -5.49
C VAL A 248 1.51 6.50 -5.25
N TRP A 249 2.41 5.68 -4.70
CA TRP A 249 3.83 6.01 -4.52
C TRP A 249 4.61 6.19 -5.83
N ASN A 250 4.05 5.84 -6.98
CA ASN A 250 4.65 6.17 -8.27
C ASN A 250 4.56 7.66 -8.59
N SER A 251 3.67 8.38 -7.91
CA SER A 251 3.53 9.83 -7.97
C SER A 251 4.17 10.53 -6.76
N TRP A 252 5.26 9.97 -6.21
CA TRP A 252 5.94 10.52 -5.03
C TRP A 252 6.27 12.01 -5.18
N ASP A 253 6.69 12.44 -6.37
CA ASP A 253 7.03 13.82 -6.65
C ASP A 253 5.84 14.78 -6.50
N LEU A 254 4.61 14.32 -6.77
CA LEU A 254 3.38 15.08 -6.52
C LEU A 254 2.98 15.07 -5.03
N LEU A 255 3.27 13.99 -4.30
CA LEU A 255 2.95 13.84 -2.87
C LEU A 255 3.95 14.56 -1.95
N ARG A 256 5.21 14.69 -2.42
CA ARG A 256 6.38 15.04 -1.62
C ARG A 256 6.19 16.31 -0.83
N GLU A 257 5.67 17.38 -1.46
CA GLU A 257 5.53 18.67 -0.79
C GLU A 257 4.66 18.56 0.47
N GLY A 258 3.46 18.00 0.35
CA GLY A 258 2.54 17.85 1.48
C GLY A 258 3.02 16.84 2.52
N PHE A 259 3.66 15.76 2.07
CA PHE A 259 4.25 14.77 2.97
C PHE A 259 5.33 15.42 3.85
N LEU A 260 6.24 16.19 3.25
CA LEU A 260 7.31 16.88 3.99
C LEU A 260 6.79 17.98 4.89
N GLN A 261 5.77 18.72 4.47
CA GLN A 261 5.16 19.74 5.32
C GLN A 261 4.71 19.14 6.67
N VAL A 262 3.98 18.03 6.64
CA VAL A 262 3.49 17.39 7.87
C VAL A 262 4.63 16.85 8.73
N LEU A 263 5.69 16.28 8.13
CA LEU A 263 6.87 15.85 8.89
C LEU A 263 7.58 17.03 9.57
N LEU A 264 7.74 18.16 8.88
CA LEU A 264 8.35 19.37 9.43
C LEU A 264 7.50 20.01 10.54
N GLU A 265 6.17 19.97 10.40
CA GLU A 265 5.24 20.40 11.46
C GLU A 265 5.38 19.50 12.68
N ALA A 266 5.37 18.17 12.49
CA ALA A 266 5.53 17.20 13.57
C ALA A 266 6.89 17.28 14.26
N GLN A 267 7.95 17.65 13.54
CA GLN A 267 9.29 17.85 14.10
C GLN A 267 9.29 18.85 15.25
N ARG A 268 8.40 19.86 15.24
CA ARG A 268 8.29 20.87 16.30
C ARG A 268 7.71 20.31 17.60
N SER A 269 7.02 19.17 17.54
CA SER A 269 6.45 18.49 18.71
C SER A 269 7.44 17.56 19.40
N PHE A 270 8.61 17.28 18.79
CA PHE A 270 9.65 16.46 19.43
C PHE A 270 10.48 17.30 20.42
N PRO A 271 11.03 16.66 21.49
CA PRO A 271 11.94 17.33 22.40
C PRO A 271 13.14 17.96 21.68
N LYS A 272 13.65 19.08 22.20
CA LYS A 272 14.90 19.68 21.70
C LYS A 272 16.04 18.65 21.70
N ASN A 273 16.99 18.80 20.79
CA ASN A 273 18.10 17.86 20.55
C ASN A 273 17.68 16.43 20.12
N THR A 274 16.46 16.23 19.61
CA THR A 274 16.06 14.99 18.94
C THR A 274 16.65 14.93 17.53
N TYR A 275 17.36 13.85 17.24
CA TYR A 275 17.84 13.51 15.90
C TYR A 275 17.53 12.06 15.55
N PHE A 276 16.84 11.86 14.43
CA PHE A 276 16.67 10.56 13.80
C PHE A 276 16.40 10.71 12.31
N LYS A 277 16.58 9.63 11.56
CA LYS A 277 16.28 9.57 10.13
C LYS A 277 15.01 8.74 9.90
N LEU A 278 14.24 9.10 8.86
CA LEU A 278 13.22 8.23 8.26
C LEU A 278 13.68 7.88 6.85
N SER A 279 13.65 6.61 6.47
CA SER A 279 13.94 6.17 5.11
C SER A 279 12.68 5.62 4.44
N LEU A 280 12.25 6.26 3.35
CA LEU A 280 11.18 5.73 2.51
C LEU A 280 11.79 4.75 1.50
N MET A 281 11.23 3.55 1.44
CA MET A 281 11.73 2.49 0.56
C MET A 281 10.60 1.75 -0.15
N LYS A 282 10.87 1.29 -1.36
CA LYS A 282 9.99 0.37 -2.10
C LYS A 282 10.58 -1.02 -2.08
N LEU A 283 9.73 -2.03 -2.04
CA LEU A 283 10.18 -3.40 -2.27
C LEU A 283 10.57 -3.57 -3.74
N THR A 284 11.67 -4.28 -4.00
CA THR A 284 12.13 -4.70 -5.34
C THR A 284 11.65 -6.10 -5.69
N CYS A 285 11.10 -6.82 -4.71
CA CYS A 285 10.55 -8.16 -4.85
C CYS A 285 9.16 -8.26 -4.18
N THR A 286 8.52 -9.41 -4.35
CA THR A 286 7.17 -9.64 -3.80
C THR A 286 7.17 -9.76 -2.28
N ALA A 287 6.15 -9.17 -1.64
CA ALA A 287 5.89 -9.31 -0.20
C ALA A 287 5.65 -10.77 0.24
N ALA A 288 5.34 -11.66 -0.70
CA ALA A 288 5.21 -13.08 -0.45
C ALA A 288 6.53 -13.72 0.04
N LEU A 289 7.70 -13.16 -0.32
CA LEU A 289 8.99 -13.63 0.21
C LEU A 289 9.04 -13.51 1.74
N GLY A 290 8.51 -12.43 2.31
CA GLY A 290 8.40 -12.24 3.75
C GLY A 290 7.43 -13.23 4.41
N ALA A 291 6.31 -13.55 3.77
CA ALA A 291 5.40 -14.58 4.28
C ALA A 291 6.04 -15.97 4.28
N ILE A 292 6.79 -16.31 3.23
CA ILE A 292 7.56 -17.56 3.14
C ILE A 292 8.63 -17.59 4.24
N ASN A 293 9.37 -16.50 4.44
CA ASN A 293 10.39 -16.38 5.49
C ASN A 293 9.81 -16.61 6.89
N LEU A 294 8.69 -15.96 7.20
CA LEU A 294 8.03 -16.10 8.49
C LEU A 294 7.48 -17.51 8.69
N GLY A 295 6.85 -18.09 7.67
CA GLY A 295 6.36 -19.47 7.72
C GLY A 295 7.49 -20.49 7.89
N ALA A 296 8.64 -20.26 7.24
CA ALA A 296 9.80 -21.14 7.36
C ALA A 296 10.36 -21.13 8.78
N LYS A 297 10.45 -19.95 9.40
CA LYS A 297 10.84 -19.82 10.82
C LYS A 297 9.88 -20.55 11.76
N GLU A 298 8.57 -20.52 11.50
CA GLU A 298 7.58 -21.24 12.30
C GLU A 298 7.80 -22.76 12.30
N ILE A 299 8.26 -23.32 11.17
CA ILE A 299 8.56 -24.74 11.02
C ILE A 299 10.03 -25.10 11.27
N GLY A 300 10.84 -24.17 11.78
CA GLY A 300 12.26 -24.39 12.09
C GLY A 300 13.20 -24.44 10.89
N VAL A 301 12.74 -24.00 9.72
CA VAL A 301 13.54 -23.91 8.48
C VAL A 301 14.11 -22.51 8.32
N HIS A 302 15.42 -22.42 8.08
CA HIS A 302 16.11 -21.16 7.83
C HIS A 302 16.28 -20.90 6.34
N ILE A 303 15.69 -19.81 5.82
CA ILE A 303 15.86 -19.36 4.45
C ILE A 303 16.87 -18.20 4.42
N PRO A 304 17.99 -18.30 3.68
CA PRO A 304 18.92 -17.19 3.54
C PRO A 304 18.28 -16.06 2.72
N ILE A 305 18.13 -14.88 3.35
CA ILE A 305 17.53 -13.71 2.70
C ILE A 305 18.52 -12.55 2.69
N SER A 306 18.74 -11.99 1.51
CA SER A 306 19.50 -10.75 1.33
C SER A 306 18.56 -9.55 1.35
N TYR A 307 18.34 -8.98 2.53
CA TYR A 307 17.44 -7.82 2.70
C TYR A 307 17.88 -6.58 1.90
N THR A 308 19.19 -6.39 1.71
CA THR A 308 19.74 -5.26 0.94
C THR A 308 19.24 -5.22 -0.50
N ASN A 309 19.01 -6.39 -1.11
CA ASN A 309 18.54 -6.48 -2.49
C ASN A 309 17.03 -6.39 -2.61
N ASN A 310 16.30 -6.51 -1.50
CA ASN A 310 14.83 -6.53 -1.46
C ASN A 310 14.19 -5.14 -1.38
N VAL A 311 15.00 -4.10 -1.16
CA VAL A 311 14.52 -2.72 -0.97
C VAL A 311 15.30 -1.73 -1.81
N ASN A 312 14.61 -0.70 -2.28
CA ASN A 312 15.19 0.49 -2.88
C ASN A 312 14.76 1.72 -2.06
N ILE A 313 15.72 2.37 -1.41
CA ILE A 313 15.50 3.62 -0.67
C ILE A 313 15.46 4.77 -1.68
N PHE A 314 14.30 5.41 -1.83
CA PHE A 314 14.12 6.50 -2.77
C PHE A 314 14.09 7.88 -2.09
N TYR A 315 13.97 7.93 -0.77
CA TYR A 315 14.01 9.20 -0.02
C TYR A 315 14.43 9.00 1.44
N ILE A 316 15.23 9.94 1.96
CA ILE A 316 15.62 10.00 3.38
C ILE A 316 15.27 11.38 3.93
N HIS A 317 14.56 11.41 5.05
CA HIS A 317 14.24 12.62 5.79
C HIS A 317 15.05 12.66 7.09
N ASN A 318 15.62 13.81 7.43
CA ASN A 318 16.34 14.02 8.69
C ASN A 318 15.47 14.85 9.64
N PHE A 319 15.02 14.25 10.74
CA PHE A 319 14.44 15.00 11.86
C PHE A 319 15.58 15.60 12.67
N LEU A 320 15.66 16.93 12.72
CA LEU A 320 16.66 17.66 13.51
C LEU A 320 16.00 18.81 14.25
N THR A 321 15.62 18.60 15.50
CA THR A 321 15.14 19.71 16.33
C THR A 321 16.32 20.67 16.64
N PRO A 322 16.10 22.00 16.67
CA PRO A 322 17.16 22.97 16.97
C PRO A 322 17.89 22.65 18.27
N LYS A 323 19.20 22.96 18.30
CA LYS A 323 19.96 22.99 19.55
C LYS A 323 19.40 24.11 20.44
N SER A 324 19.29 23.82 21.73
CA SER A 324 18.83 24.79 22.75
C SER A 324 19.67 26.04 22.77
#